data_AF-A0A6V8LBR6-F1
#
_entry.id   AF-A0A6V8LBR6-F1
#
_cell.length_a   1.000
_cell.length_b   1.000
_cell.length_c   1.000
_cell.angle_alpha   90.00
_cell.angle_beta   90.00
_cell.angle_gamma   90.00
#
_symmetry.space_group_name_H-M   'P 1'
#
loop_
_entity.id
_entity.type
_entity.pdbx_description
1 polymer ?
#
loop_
_entity_poly.entity_id
_entity_poly.type
_entity_poly.pdbx_seq_one_letter_code
_entity_poly.pdbx_strand_id
1 'polypeptide(L)'
;MTSDEVDLNGLRPADLPALSTLLGTVRVAPDQPPLRVRDLVHAPMRSGALFDGATHAELLYLRPPMPLPDVSGLPSFPLPAPDEKLGAPLDETIEERRSRHHFGPSPMSCATLSTLLHHAAGLRGYQPAYNTRTYPFRRAPSEGGLAPVDLLMVANDVSGLPQGLYLYDPADHAMAQLDRGNMRGKLTEVARTRAGCSARTRCF
;
A
#
# COMPACT_ATOMS: atom_id res chain seq x y z
N MET A 1 34.06 -2.87 -3.39
CA MET A 1 32.60 -2.77 -3.45
C MET A 1 32.14 -3.71 -4.55
N THR A 2 31.43 -4.78 -4.19
CA THR A 2 31.06 -5.87 -5.10
C THR A 2 29.94 -5.44 -6.03
N SER A 3 29.98 -5.89 -7.29
CA SER A 3 29.12 -5.50 -8.42
C SER A 3 27.62 -5.81 -8.29
N ASP A 4 27.17 -6.33 -7.15
CA ASP A 4 25.80 -6.75 -6.86
C ASP A 4 25.07 -5.86 -5.85
N GLU A 5 25.62 -4.69 -5.54
CA GLU A 5 24.97 -3.76 -4.61
C GLU A 5 23.73 -3.14 -5.28
N VAL A 6 22.57 -3.60 -4.82
CA VAL A 6 21.25 -3.08 -5.20
C VAL A 6 21.08 -1.72 -4.52
N ASP A 7 20.73 -0.69 -5.28
CA ASP A 7 20.47 0.63 -4.72
C ASP A 7 19.20 0.65 -3.87
N LEU A 8 18.93 1.78 -3.21
CA LEU A 8 17.80 1.94 -2.30
C LEU A 8 16.41 1.91 -2.99
N ASN A 9 16.37 1.79 -4.32
CA ASN A 9 15.19 1.61 -5.16
C ASN A 9 15.05 0.17 -5.68
N GLY A 10 15.93 -0.75 -5.27
CA GLY A 10 15.94 -2.10 -5.83
C GLY A 10 16.66 -2.20 -7.17
N LEU A 11 17.36 -1.13 -7.61
CA LEU A 11 18.01 -1.06 -8.92
C LEU A 11 19.51 -1.29 -8.79
N ARG A 12 20.03 -2.23 -9.55
CA ARG A 12 21.46 -2.49 -9.67
C ARG A 12 22.04 -1.61 -10.78
N PRO A 13 23.36 -1.36 -10.78
CA PRO A 13 24.03 -0.74 -11.91
C PRO A 13 23.73 -1.41 -13.27
N ALA A 14 23.46 -2.72 -13.25
CA ALA A 14 23.04 -3.51 -14.41
C ALA A 14 21.66 -3.11 -14.97
N ASP A 15 20.80 -2.45 -14.18
CA ASP A 15 19.45 -2.05 -14.57
C ASP A 15 19.41 -0.66 -15.23
N LEU A 16 20.52 0.11 -15.17
CA LEU A 16 20.64 1.45 -15.78
C LEU A 16 20.39 1.51 -17.30
N PRO A 17 20.85 0.55 -18.12
CA PRO A 17 20.54 0.53 -19.55
C PRO A 17 19.03 0.36 -19.83
N ALA A 18 18.32 -0.43 -19.01
CA ALA A 18 16.87 -0.60 -19.13
C ALA A 18 16.12 0.69 -18.79
N LEU A 19 16.55 1.41 -17.75
CA LEU A 19 16.03 2.73 -17.39
C LEU A 19 16.28 3.79 -18.46
N SER A 20 17.49 3.82 -19.02
CA SER A 20 17.81 4.71 -20.15
C SER A 20 16.89 4.44 -21.35
N THR A 21 16.58 3.16 -21.59
CA THR A 21 15.65 2.73 -22.65
C THR A 21 14.22 3.22 -22.36
N LEU A 22 13.71 3.11 -21.12
CA LEU A 22 12.39 3.59 -20.73
C LEU A 22 12.22 5.12 -20.86
N LEU A 23 13.30 5.87 -20.67
CA LEU A 23 13.32 7.33 -20.80
C LEU A 23 13.59 7.81 -22.24
N GLY A 24 14.05 6.90 -23.11
CA GLY A 24 14.29 7.14 -24.52
C GLY A 24 13.00 7.25 -25.35
N THR A 25 13.19 7.44 -26.66
CA THR A 25 12.09 7.48 -27.63
C THR A 25 12.19 6.34 -28.63
N VAL A 26 11.06 5.78 -29.02
CA VAL A 26 10.96 4.75 -30.07
C VAL A 26 10.00 5.22 -31.18
N ARG A 27 10.31 4.87 -32.43
CA ARG A 27 9.40 5.04 -33.57
C ARG A 27 8.74 3.70 -33.85
N VAL A 28 7.42 3.66 -33.74
CA VAL A 28 6.61 2.46 -34.00
C VAL A 28 6.31 2.31 -35.51
N ALA A 29 6.19 3.43 -36.23
CA ALA A 29 6.03 3.47 -37.69
C ALA A 29 6.85 4.62 -38.31
N PRO A 30 7.29 4.51 -39.59
CA PRO A 30 8.16 5.49 -40.24
C PRO A 30 7.55 6.89 -40.37
N ASP A 31 6.23 6.95 -40.53
CA ASP A 31 5.41 8.15 -40.72
C ASP A 31 4.92 8.79 -39.42
N GLN A 32 5.15 8.13 -38.27
CA GLN A 32 4.73 8.63 -36.97
C GLN A 32 5.85 9.36 -36.22
N PRO A 33 5.52 10.38 -35.40
CA PRO A 33 6.50 11.02 -34.54
C PRO A 33 7.05 10.03 -33.49
N PRO A 34 8.32 10.16 -33.09
CA PRO A 34 8.92 9.31 -32.07
C PRO A 34 8.19 9.48 -30.72
N LEU A 35 7.76 8.38 -30.13
CA LEU A 35 7.07 8.33 -28.84
C LEU A 35 8.08 8.10 -27.72
N ARG A 36 7.89 8.69 -26.52
CA ARG A 36 8.71 8.26 -25.38
C ARG A 36 8.28 6.86 -24.97
N VAL A 37 9.22 6.01 -24.57
CA VAL A 37 8.89 4.64 -24.16
C VAL A 37 7.95 4.62 -22.94
N ARG A 38 8.05 5.59 -22.03
CA ARG A 38 7.04 5.79 -20.96
C ARG A 38 5.62 6.07 -21.49
N ASP A 39 5.48 6.72 -22.65
CA ASP A 39 4.19 7.02 -23.26
C ASP A 39 3.57 5.73 -23.86
N LEU A 40 4.40 4.72 -24.17
CA LEU A 40 3.99 3.34 -24.45
C LEU A 40 3.59 2.55 -23.20
N VAL A 41 3.74 3.07 -21.98
CA VAL A 41 3.09 2.51 -20.79
C VAL A 41 1.71 3.16 -20.62
N HIS A 42 1.64 4.48 -20.84
CA HIS A 42 0.39 5.22 -20.76
C HIS A 42 -0.64 4.77 -21.81
N ALA A 43 -0.23 4.55 -23.06
CA ALA A 43 -1.15 4.17 -24.14
C ALA A 43 -1.79 2.77 -23.92
N PRO A 44 -1.05 1.71 -23.57
CA PRO A 44 -1.63 0.40 -23.24
C PRO A 44 -2.46 0.40 -21.95
N MET A 45 -2.10 1.19 -20.93
CA MET A 45 -2.95 1.36 -19.74
C MET A 45 -4.30 2.03 -20.06
N ARG A 46 -4.42 2.70 -21.21
CA ARG A 46 -5.68 3.28 -21.72
C ARG A 46 -6.34 2.45 -22.80
N SER A 47 -5.62 1.52 -23.44
CA SER A 47 -6.25 0.54 -24.30
C SER A 47 -7.03 -0.39 -23.37
N GLY A 48 -8.36 -0.26 -23.38
CA GLY A 48 -9.23 -1.22 -22.69
C GLY A 48 -8.83 -2.65 -23.09
N ALA A 49 -8.95 -3.57 -22.13
CA ALA A 49 -8.48 -4.95 -22.21
C ALA A 49 -8.55 -5.49 -23.65
N LEU A 50 -7.39 -5.76 -24.24
CA LEU A 50 -7.26 -6.25 -25.60
C LEU A 50 -8.06 -7.56 -25.74
N PHE A 51 -9.00 -7.51 -26.68
CA PHE A 51 -9.65 -8.56 -27.44
C PHE A 51 -9.21 -10.01 -27.15
N ASP A 52 -10.04 -10.71 -26.37
CA ASP A 52 -10.72 -11.99 -26.72
C ASP A 52 -11.34 -12.66 -25.47
N GLY A 53 -11.00 -12.20 -24.26
CA GLY A 53 -11.51 -12.74 -23.01
C GLY A 53 -11.07 -14.18 -22.70
N ALA A 54 -10.36 -14.85 -23.60
CA ALA A 54 -9.89 -16.21 -23.45
C ALA A 54 -8.72 -16.27 -22.46
N THR A 55 -7.77 -15.34 -22.54
CA THR A 55 -6.70 -15.22 -21.54
C THR A 55 -7.25 -14.82 -20.16
N HIS A 56 -8.31 -14.01 -20.11
CA HIS A 56 -8.98 -13.67 -18.85
C HIS A 56 -9.63 -14.91 -18.22
N ALA A 57 -10.31 -15.75 -19.02
CA ALA A 57 -10.89 -17.00 -18.55
C ALA A 57 -9.84 -17.96 -17.99
N GLU A 58 -8.69 -18.12 -18.66
CA GLU A 58 -7.58 -18.97 -18.17
C GLU A 58 -7.00 -18.47 -16.84
N LEU A 59 -6.82 -17.15 -16.68
CA LEU A 59 -6.31 -16.55 -15.44
C LEU A 59 -7.29 -16.68 -14.26
N LEU A 60 -8.61 -16.67 -14.51
CA LEU A 60 -9.63 -16.89 -13.47
C LEU A 60 -9.56 -18.29 -12.84
N TYR A 61 -8.97 -19.28 -13.53
CA TYR A 61 -8.77 -20.63 -13.00
C TYR A 61 -7.52 -20.76 -12.13
N LEU A 62 -6.56 -19.84 -12.23
CA LEU A 62 -5.44 -19.80 -11.31
C LEU A 62 -5.95 -19.36 -9.93
N ARG A 63 -5.57 -20.07 -8.88
CA ARG A 63 -5.82 -19.60 -7.51
C ARG A 63 -4.95 -18.36 -7.28
N PRO A 64 -5.53 -17.15 -7.15
CA PRO A 64 -4.73 -15.99 -6.78
C PRO A 64 -4.20 -16.19 -5.37
N PRO A 65 -3.08 -15.53 -5.01
CA PRO A 65 -2.61 -15.53 -3.64
C PRO A 65 -3.72 -15.02 -2.71
N MET A 66 -3.74 -15.55 -1.48
CA MET A 66 -4.68 -15.07 -0.47
C MET A 66 -4.35 -13.60 -0.17
N PRO A 67 -5.32 -12.68 -0.20
CA PRO A 67 -5.04 -11.26 -0.04
C PRO A 67 -5.02 -10.86 1.44
N LEU A 68 -4.31 -11.66 2.22
CA LEU A 68 -4.08 -11.50 3.65
C LEU A 68 -2.57 -11.58 3.90
N PRO A 69 -2.03 -10.69 4.73
CA PRO A 69 -0.62 -10.73 5.08
C PRO A 69 -0.28 -12.00 5.88
N ASP A 70 0.92 -12.55 5.69
CA ASP A 70 1.44 -13.59 6.59
C ASP A 70 1.99 -12.93 7.85
N VAL A 71 1.28 -13.15 8.96
CA VAL A 71 1.63 -12.64 10.30
C VAL A 71 2.09 -13.74 11.24
N SER A 72 2.34 -14.94 10.71
CA SER A 72 2.69 -16.13 11.49
C SER A 72 3.97 -15.90 12.31
N GLY A 73 3.89 -16.15 13.62
CA GLY A 73 5.03 -16.03 14.54
C GLY A 73 5.35 -14.60 15.00
N LEU A 74 4.60 -13.58 14.56
CA LEU A 74 4.73 -12.22 15.05
C LEU A 74 3.94 -12.00 16.35
N PRO A 75 4.45 -11.18 17.30
CA PRO A 75 3.66 -10.75 18.46
C PRO A 75 2.40 -10.00 18.00
N SER A 76 1.23 -10.50 18.38
CA SER A 76 -0.06 -9.91 17.99
C SER A 76 -0.66 -9.06 19.12
N PHE A 77 -1.20 -7.90 18.74
CA PHE A 77 -1.90 -6.97 19.62
C PHE A 77 -3.34 -6.79 19.11
N PRO A 78 -4.33 -7.49 19.70
CA PRO A 78 -5.72 -7.38 19.29
C PRO A 78 -6.25 -5.95 19.43
N LEU A 79 -6.98 -5.48 18.42
CA LEU A 79 -7.68 -4.20 18.50
C LEU A 79 -9.04 -4.39 19.21
N PRO A 80 -9.52 -3.39 19.97
CA PRO A 80 -10.85 -3.44 20.56
C PRO A 80 -11.93 -3.51 19.45
N ALA A 81 -13.15 -3.88 19.82
CA ALA A 81 -14.28 -3.85 18.87
C ALA A 81 -14.45 -2.44 18.27
N PRO A 82 -14.53 -2.31 16.94
CA PRO A 82 -14.70 -1.03 16.27
C PRO A 82 -16.14 -0.54 16.40
N ASP A 83 -16.33 0.77 16.26
CA ASP A 83 -17.67 1.34 16.18
C ASP A 83 -18.36 0.87 14.90
N GLU A 84 -19.57 0.31 15.05
CA GLU A 84 -20.34 -0.23 13.92
C GLU A 84 -20.74 0.85 12.91
N LYS A 85 -21.00 2.08 13.39
CA LYS A 85 -21.50 3.19 12.59
C LYS A 85 -20.63 4.43 12.76
N LEU A 86 -20.31 5.04 11.62
CA LEU A 86 -19.77 6.39 11.59
C LEU A 86 -20.94 7.38 11.55
N GLY A 87 -20.87 8.43 12.39
CA GLY A 87 -21.99 9.36 12.58
C GLY A 87 -22.04 10.54 11.61
N ALA A 88 -20.99 10.77 10.81
CA ALA A 88 -20.88 11.93 9.93
C ALA A 88 -21.55 11.67 8.56
N PRO A 89 -22.39 12.60 8.05
CA PRO A 89 -22.88 12.57 6.68
C PRO A 89 -21.74 12.57 5.65
N LEU A 90 -21.95 11.90 4.52
CA LEU A 90 -20.91 11.73 3.49
C LEU A 90 -20.55 13.05 2.82
N ASP A 91 -21.55 13.86 2.48
CA ASP A 91 -21.39 15.17 1.87
C ASP A 91 -20.59 16.13 2.77
N GLU A 92 -20.95 16.23 4.05
CA GLU A 92 -20.20 17.01 5.04
C GLU A 92 -18.75 16.51 5.18
N THR A 93 -18.56 15.18 5.25
CA THR A 93 -17.23 14.58 5.37
C THR A 93 -16.34 14.93 4.18
N ILE A 94 -16.89 14.94 2.95
CA ILE A 94 -16.14 15.30 1.74
C ILE A 94 -15.75 16.79 1.78
N GLU A 95 -16.69 17.67 2.11
CA GLU A 95 -16.48 19.12 2.13
C GLU A 95 -15.52 19.57 3.23
N GLU A 96 -15.51 18.90 4.38
CA GLU A 96 -14.68 19.23 5.54
C GLU A 96 -13.29 18.57 5.52
N ARG A 97 -13.07 17.54 4.68
CA ARG A 97 -11.80 16.81 4.65
C ARG A 97 -10.64 17.75 4.33
N ARG A 98 -9.67 17.83 5.25
CA ARG A 98 -8.40 18.55 5.08
C ARG A 98 -7.22 17.65 5.40
N SER A 99 -6.11 17.83 4.70
CA SER A 99 -4.84 17.24 5.10
C SER A 99 -4.30 18.02 6.30
N ARG A 100 -4.23 17.37 7.47
CA ARG A 100 -3.75 18.00 8.72
C ARG A 100 -2.39 17.41 9.09
N HIS A 101 -1.44 18.29 9.41
CA HIS A 101 -0.07 17.93 9.81
C HIS A 101 0.29 18.37 11.24
N HIS A 102 -0.63 19.07 11.91
CA HIS A 102 -0.50 19.47 13.30
C HIS A 102 -1.41 18.56 14.13
N PHE A 103 -0.81 17.70 14.94
CA PHE A 103 -1.51 16.76 15.81
C PHE A 103 -1.67 17.35 17.21
N GLY A 104 -2.74 16.98 17.90
CA GLY A 104 -2.95 17.35 19.29
C GLY A 104 -1.89 16.73 20.21
N PRO A 105 -1.75 17.25 21.45
CA PRO A 105 -0.78 16.72 22.41
C PRO A 105 -1.20 15.39 23.03
N SER A 106 -2.44 14.95 22.79
CA SER A 106 -2.97 13.71 23.35
C SER A 106 -2.78 12.53 22.39
N PRO A 107 -2.42 11.34 22.91
CA PRO A 107 -2.31 10.14 22.10
C PRO A 107 -3.65 9.77 21.46
N MET A 108 -3.59 9.10 20.31
CA MET A 108 -4.77 8.48 19.71
C MET A 108 -5.19 7.27 20.57
N SER A 109 -6.48 7.10 20.83
CA SER A 109 -6.96 5.90 21.53
C SER A 109 -6.93 4.66 20.62
N CYS A 110 -6.67 3.48 21.20
CA CYS A 110 -6.76 2.22 20.45
C CYS A 110 -8.15 1.99 19.83
N ALA A 111 -9.22 2.46 20.48
CA ALA A 111 -10.58 2.42 19.94
C ALA A 111 -10.72 3.24 18.65
N THR A 112 -10.17 4.47 18.62
CA THR A 112 -10.18 5.30 17.41
C THR A 112 -9.40 4.64 16.28
N LEU A 113 -8.24 4.08 16.59
CA LEU A 113 -7.41 3.34 15.63
C LEU A 113 -8.16 2.11 15.09
N SER A 114 -8.79 1.35 15.97
CA SER A 114 -9.61 0.18 15.64
C SER A 114 -10.71 0.54 14.64
N THR A 115 -11.55 1.52 14.98
CA THR A 115 -12.64 2.00 14.10
C THR A 115 -12.09 2.47 12.76
N LEU A 116 -10.99 3.23 12.74
CA LEU A 116 -10.35 3.68 11.51
C LEU A 116 -9.91 2.51 10.61
N LEU A 117 -9.15 1.57 11.16
CA LEU A 117 -8.63 0.42 10.41
C LEU A 117 -9.75 -0.51 9.95
N HIS A 118 -10.76 -0.72 10.79
CA HIS A 118 -11.94 -1.50 10.45
C HIS A 118 -12.60 -0.98 9.19
N HIS A 119 -12.95 0.31 9.15
CA HIS A 119 -13.68 0.91 8.03
C HIS A 119 -12.80 1.16 6.80
N ALA A 120 -11.52 1.51 6.98
CA ALA A 120 -10.63 1.83 5.87
C ALA A 120 -10.03 0.60 5.17
N ALA A 121 -9.70 -0.46 5.92
CA ALA A 121 -8.89 -1.58 5.42
C ALA A 121 -9.25 -2.96 5.98
N GLY A 122 -10.27 -3.03 6.84
CA GLY A 122 -10.77 -4.29 7.38
C GLY A 122 -11.49 -5.13 6.34
N LEU A 123 -11.89 -6.33 6.76
CA LEU A 123 -12.73 -7.21 5.97
C LEU A 123 -14.18 -6.76 6.00
N ARG A 124 -14.83 -6.82 4.84
CA ARG A 124 -16.29 -6.76 4.70
C ARG A 124 -16.92 -8.12 5.00
N GLY A 125 -16.22 -9.20 4.68
CA GLY A 125 -16.65 -10.57 4.93
C GLY A 125 -15.94 -11.56 4.02
N TYR A 126 -16.42 -12.80 4.06
CA TYR A 126 -15.93 -13.91 3.24
C TYR A 126 -17.04 -14.39 2.31
N GLN A 127 -16.72 -14.67 1.05
CA GLN A 127 -17.66 -15.20 0.08
C GLN A 127 -16.95 -16.10 -0.95
N PRO A 128 -17.66 -16.96 -1.67
CA PRO A 128 -17.05 -17.76 -2.73
C PRO A 128 -16.50 -16.88 -3.85
N ALA A 129 -15.22 -17.06 -4.17
CA ALA A 129 -14.56 -16.44 -5.33
C ALA A 129 -13.29 -17.25 -5.67
N TYR A 130 -12.80 -17.14 -6.91
CA TYR A 130 -11.51 -17.71 -7.31
C TYR A 130 -11.32 -19.19 -6.94
N ASN A 131 -12.34 -20.02 -7.24
CA ASN A 131 -12.35 -21.45 -6.93
C ASN A 131 -12.10 -21.78 -5.43
N THR A 132 -12.47 -20.85 -4.54
CA THR A 132 -12.34 -20.96 -3.08
C THR A 132 -13.70 -20.65 -2.45
N ARG A 133 -14.14 -21.46 -1.48
CA ARG A 133 -15.44 -21.26 -0.79
C ARG A 133 -15.46 -20.04 0.11
N THR A 134 -14.31 -19.67 0.65
CA THR A 134 -14.13 -18.61 1.65
C THR A 134 -13.00 -17.69 1.19
N TYR A 135 -13.32 -16.75 0.30
CA TYR A 135 -12.39 -15.72 -0.13
C TYR A 135 -12.66 -14.40 0.62
N PRO A 136 -11.65 -13.76 1.25
CA PRO A 136 -11.83 -12.53 1.99
C PRO A 136 -11.99 -11.32 1.07
N PHE A 137 -12.98 -10.47 1.36
CA PHE A 137 -13.17 -9.19 0.66
C PHE A 137 -12.89 -8.03 1.60
N ARG A 138 -12.09 -7.06 1.14
CA ARG A 138 -11.83 -5.80 1.85
C ARG A 138 -13.03 -4.87 1.75
N ARG A 139 -13.10 -3.90 2.66
CA ARG A 139 -14.07 -2.79 2.57
C ARG A 139 -13.77 -1.84 1.43
N ALA A 140 -12.49 -1.59 1.16
CA ALA A 140 -12.07 -0.80 0.01
C ALA A 140 -12.17 -1.65 -1.28
N PRO A 141 -12.76 -1.11 -2.37
CA PRO A 141 -12.79 -1.79 -3.65
C PRO A 141 -11.37 -1.87 -4.23
N SER A 142 -11.07 -2.96 -4.94
CA SER A 142 -9.83 -3.15 -5.68
C SER A 142 -10.08 -3.82 -7.01
N GLU A 143 -9.15 -3.69 -7.96
CA GLU A 143 -9.20 -4.43 -9.21
C GLU A 143 -9.24 -5.94 -8.94
N GLY A 144 -10.22 -6.63 -9.54
CA GLY A 144 -10.53 -8.03 -9.30
C GLY A 144 -10.91 -8.38 -7.85
N GLY A 145 -10.95 -7.45 -6.90
CA GLY A 145 -11.06 -7.82 -5.48
C GLY A 145 -9.83 -8.55 -4.94
N LEU A 146 -8.67 -8.43 -5.59
CA LEU A 146 -7.41 -9.06 -5.17
C LEU A 146 -6.71 -8.35 -4.00
N ALA A 147 -7.16 -7.14 -3.64
CA ALA A 147 -6.64 -6.35 -2.52
C ALA A 147 -5.11 -6.44 -2.30
N PRO A 148 -4.29 -6.01 -3.29
CA PRO A 148 -2.84 -6.26 -3.29
C PRO A 148 -2.04 -5.39 -2.31
N VAL A 149 -2.71 -4.67 -1.40
CA VAL A 149 -2.09 -3.69 -0.51
C VAL A 149 -2.25 -4.14 0.93
N ASP A 150 -1.11 -4.35 1.59
CA ASP A 150 -1.02 -4.53 3.03
C ASP A 150 -0.70 -3.22 3.73
N LEU A 151 -1.18 -3.08 4.97
CA LEU A 151 -0.98 -1.88 5.77
C LEU A 151 0.09 -2.08 6.82
N LEU A 152 1.21 -1.37 6.64
CA LEU A 152 2.19 -1.17 7.70
C LEU A 152 1.90 0.13 8.45
N MET A 153 1.96 0.05 9.77
CA MET A 153 1.73 1.18 10.67
C MET A 153 2.93 1.39 11.58
N VAL A 154 3.34 2.65 11.69
CA VAL A 154 4.26 3.09 12.74
C VAL A 154 3.42 3.69 13.87
N ALA A 155 3.30 2.97 14.98
CA ALA A 155 2.62 3.45 16.16
C ALA A 155 3.63 4.20 17.04
N ASN A 156 3.52 5.53 17.06
CA ASN A 156 4.38 6.37 17.92
C ASN A 156 3.68 6.81 19.20
N ASP A 157 2.37 7.08 19.13
CA ASP A 157 1.61 7.65 20.25
C ASP A 157 0.15 7.19 20.19
N VAL A 158 -0.04 5.89 20.47
CA VAL A 158 -1.34 5.23 20.51
C VAL A 158 -1.53 4.61 21.89
N SER A 159 -2.54 5.04 22.64
CA SER A 159 -2.81 4.50 23.97
C SER A 159 -3.18 3.02 23.87
N GLY A 160 -2.49 2.16 24.62
CA GLY A 160 -2.74 0.71 24.65
C GLY A 160 -2.00 -0.09 23.58
N LEU A 161 -1.24 0.56 22.69
CA LEU A 161 -0.37 -0.10 21.72
C LEU A 161 1.08 0.35 21.95
N PRO A 162 2.03 -0.57 22.21
CA PRO A 162 3.44 -0.18 22.37
C PRO A 162 3.99 0.54 21.14
N GLN A 163 5.03 1.34 21.33
CA GLN A 163 5.71 1.97 20.20
C GLN A 163 6.34 0.89 19.31
N GLY A 164 6.17 1.01 18.00
CA GLY A 164 6.74 0.05 17.07
C GLY A 164 6.27 0.19 15.61
N LEU A 165 6.77 -0.74 14.81
CA LEU A 165 6.31 -0.99 13.44
C LEU A 165 5.41 -2.23 13.46
N TYR A 166 4.25 -2.12 12.82
CA TYR A 166 3.22 -3.15 12.82
C TYR A 166 2.72 -3.42 11.42
N LEU A 167 2.31 -4.66 11.17
CA LEU A 167 1.53 -5.09 10.02
C LEU A 167 0.08 -5.31 10.52
N TYR A 168 -0.89 -4.69 9.86
CA TYR A 168 -2.29 -4.87 10.24
C TYR A 168 -2.82 -6.20 9.70
N ASP A 169 -3.26 -7.07 10.60
CA ASP A 169 -3.99 -8.28 10.28
C ASP A 169 -5.50 -8.00 10.24
N PRO A 170 -6.11 -7.98 9.05
CA PRO A 170 -7.54 -7.71 8.90
C PRO A 170 -8.41 -8.94 9.25
N ALA A 171 -7.86 -10.15 9.31
CA ALA A 171 -8.59 -11.37 9.59
C ALA A 171 -8.90 -11.48 11.08
N ASP A 172 -7.88 -11.30 11.91
CA ASP A 172 -8.02 -11.29 13.37
C ASP A 172 -8.25 -9.88 13.96
N HIS A 173 -8.28 -8.86 13.09
CA HIS A 173 -8.40 -7.44 13.48
C HIS A 173 -7.37 -7.07 14.56
N ALA A 174 -6.10 -7.25 14.23
CA ALA A 174 -4.98 -7.11 15.16
C ALA A 174 -3.78 -6.42 14.53
N MET A 175 -2.87 -5.93 15.37
CA MET A 175 -1.59 -5.35 14.94
C MET A 175 -0.47 -6.36 15.22
N ALA A 176 0.10 -6.94 14.17
CA ALA A 176 1.24 -7.85 14.25
C ALA A 176 2.56 -7.03 14.30
N GLN A 177 3.31 -7.13 15.38
CA GLN A 177 4.51 -6.30 15.59
C GLN A 177 5.71 -6.84 14.82
N LEU A 178 6.23 -6.01 13.90
CA LEU A 178 7.44 -6.27 13.13
C LEU A 178 8.70 -5.77 13.86
N ASP A 179 8.61 -4.62 14.52
CA ASP A 179 9.75 -4.01 15.22
C ASP A 179 9.26 -3.18 16.41
N ARG A 180 10.11 -3.01 17.42
CA ARG A 180 9.82 -2.36 18.70
C ARG A 180 10.49 -0.99 18.82
N GLY A 181 9.83 -0.09 19.54
CA GLY A 181 10.36 1.21 19.91
C GLY A 181 10.02 2.32 18.92
N ASN A 182 10.70 3.46 19.07
CA ASN A 182 10.39 4.67 18.32
C ASN A 182 11.04 4.63 16.92
N MET A 183 10.21 4.54 15.87
CA MET A 183 10.68 4.43 14.48
C MET A 183 11.02 5.77 13.83
N ARG A 184 10.81 6.91 14.50
CA ARG A 184 11.02 8.24 13.90
C ARG A 184 12.45 8.43 13.39
N GLY A 185 13.46 7.99 14.14
CA GLY A 185 14.86 8.09 13.74
C GLY A 185 15.13 7.30 12.45
N LYS A 186 14.73 6.03 12.44
CA LYS A 186 14.86 5.12 11.29
C LYS A 186 14.16 5.66 10.04
N LEU A 187 12.92 6.17 10.17
CA LEU A 187 12.18 6.77 9.05
C LEU A 187 12.84 8.05 8.53
N THR A 188 13.35 8.89 9.42
CA THR A 188 14.02 10.14 9.05
C THR A 188 15.29 9.87 8.25
N GLU A 189 16.06 8.86 8.65
CA GLU A 189 17.25 8.42 7.94
C GLU A 189 16.91 7.96 6.52
N VAL A 190 15.95 7.04 6.37
CA VAL A 190 15.50 6.55 5.06
C VAL A 190 14.98 7.68 4.17
N ALA A 191 14.20 8.60 4.72
CA ALA A 191 13.67 9.74 3.98
C ALA A 191 14.78 10.70 3.51
N ARG A 192 15.81 10.92 4.33
CA ARG A 192 16.95 11.78 3.99
C ARG A 192 17.83 11.18 2.89
N THR A 193 18.11 9.89 2.97
CA THR A 193 18.95 9.21 1.97
C THR A 193 18.28 9.18 0.60
N ARG A 194 16.94 9.17 0.55
CA ARG A 194 16.15 9.15 -0.70
C ARG A 194 15.93 10.53 -1.33
N ALA A 195 15.99 11.60 -0.55
CA ALA A 195 15.61 12.92 -1.06
C ALA A 195 16.70 13.59 -1.91
N GLY A 196 17.98 13.16 -1.87
CA GLY A 196 19.07 13.96 -2.44
C GLY A 196 19.04 15.42 -1.96
N CYS A 197 18.39 15.67 -0.81
CA CYS A 197 18.13 17.01 -0.30
C CYS A 197 19.37 17.46 0.44
N SER A 198 20.13 18.38 -0.17
CA SER A 198 21.11 19.15 0.58
C SER A 198 20.42 19.82 1.77
N ALA A 199 21.12 19.82 2.90
CA ALA A 199 20.62 20.03 4.26
C ALA A 199 20.02 21.42 4.57
N ARG A 200 19.00 21.90 3.85
CA ARG A 200 18.40 23.23 4.08
C ARG A 200 16.93 23.28 4.45
N THR A 201 16.21 22.18 4.52
CA THR A 201 14.82 22.23 5.01
C THR A 201 14.73 21.54 6.36
N ARG A 202 14.84 22.34 7.43
CA ARG A 202 14.39 21.94 8.77
C ARG A 202 12.87 21.78 8.71
N CYS A 203 12.41 20.56 8.59
CA CYS A 203 11.07 20.17 9.00
C CYS A 203 11.23 19.23 10.20
N PHE A 204 11.14 19.81 11.40
CA PHE A 204 10.63 19.22 12.64
C PHE A 204 10.14 20.38 13.50
#